data_AF-A0A344U8M7-F1
#
_entry.id   AF-A0A344U8M7-F1
#
_cell.length_a   1.000
_cell.length_b   1.000
_cell.length_c   1.000
_cell.angle_alpha   90.00
_cell.angle_beta   90.00
_cell.angle_gamma   90.00
#
_symmetry.space_group_name_H-M   'P 1'
#
loop_
_entity.id
_entity.type
_entity.pdbx_description
1 polymer ?
#
loop_
_entity_poly.entity_id
_entity_poly.type
_entity_poly.pdbx_seq_one_letter_code
_entity_poly.pdbx_strand_id
1 'polypeptide(L)'
;MRGSDVERAAAGMLSALSPHGGRDWTVRAGSLEWSCWTTAAHVAHDLFAYAAQVADLSALVLARLFPDAPAAGPRPDALLWSAGRAALPDRPRRTTWSWQAALPQDG
;
A
#
# COMPACT_ATOMS: atom_id res chain seq x y z
N MET A 1 -9.32 5.61 -2.73
CA MET A 1 -7.85 5.69 -2.65
C MET A 1 -7.28 4.31 -2.96
N ARG A 2 -6.33 4.22 -3.89
CA ARG A 2 -5.57 3.00 -4.24
C ARG A 2 -4.13 3.13 -3.73
N GLY A 3 -3.36 2.04 -3.72
CA GLY A 3 -1.93 2.09 -3.34
C GLY A 3 -1.12 3.10 -4.16
N SER A 4 -1.38 3.16 -5.47
CA SER A 4 -0.77 4.15 -6.38
C SER A 4 -1.11 5.61 -6.03
N ASP A 5 -2.23 5.85 -5.33
CA ASP A 5 -2.59 7.20 -4.89
C ASP A 5 -1.74 7.62 -3.68
N VAL A 6 -1.43 6.68 -2.77
CA VAL A 6 -0.53 6.91 -1.63
C VAL A 6 0.90 7.14 -2.11
N GLU A 7 1.38 6.34 -3.07
CA GLU A 7 2.70 6.53 -3.70
C GLU A 7 2.84 7.91 -4.36
N ARG A 8 1.82 8.33 -5.11
CA ARG A 8 1.81 9.65 -5.77
C ARG A 8 1.78 10.79 -4.76
N ALA A 9 1.02 10.65 -3.68
CA ALA A 9 0.97 11.65 -2.62
C ALA A 9 2.30 11.76 -1.86
N ALA A 10 2.95 10.63 -1.55
CA ALA A 10 4.27 10.61 -0.94
C ALA A 10 5.33 11.23 -1.86
N ALA A 11 5.32 10.92 -3.15
CA ALA A 11 6.20 11.55 -4.13
C ALA A 11 5.97 13.06 -4.24
N GLY A 12 4.71 13.50 -4.21
CA GLY A 12 4.35 14.93 -4.19
C GLY A 12 4.86 15.64 -2.95
N MET A 13 4.72 15.03 -1.77
CA MET A 13 5.25 15.55 -0.51
C MET A 13 6.77 15.67 -0.57
N LEU A 14 7.49 14.64 -1.01
CA LEU A 14 8.94 14.69 -1.17
C LEU A 14 9.34 15.81 -2.14
N SER A 15 8.71 15.87 -3.32
CA SER A 15 9.01 16.90 -4.31
C SER A 15 8.81 18.32 -3.78
N ALA A 16 7.77 18.56 -2.97
CA ALA A 16 7.48 19.88 -2.41
C ALA A 16 8.44 20.26 -1.27
N LEU A 17 8.87 19.29 -0.46
CA LEU A 17 9.61 19.53 0.76
C LEU A 17 11.13 19.45 0.60
N SER A 18 11.63 18.63 -0.33
CA SER A 18 13.07 18.43 -0.55
C SER A 18 13.86 19.73 -0.79
N PRO A 19 13.37 20.74 -1.55
CA PRO A 19 14.09 22.00 -1.73
C PRO A 19 14.30 22.82 -0.44
N HIS A 20 13.63 22.45 0.66
CA HIS A 20 13.58 23.22 1.90
C HIS A 20 14.26 22.52 3.08
N GLY A 21 14.98 21.41 2.86
CA GLY A 21 15.57 20.60 3.92
C GLY A 21 16.55 21.33 4.86
N GLY A 22 17.18 22.42 4.41
CA GLY A 22 18.10 23.23 5.22
C GLY A 22 17.45 24.40 5.96
N ARG A 23 16.13 24.57 5.89
CA ARG A 23 15.44 25.68 6.57
C ARG A 23 15.23 25.38 8.05
N ASP A 24 14.81 26.39 8.81
CA ASP A 24 14.24 26.16 10.15
C ASP A 24 12.78 25.71 10.01
N TRP A 25 12.48 24.51 10.52
CA TRP A 25 11.14 23.92 10.46
C TRP A 25 10.39 24.02 11.80
N THR A 26 11.01 24.62 12.82
CA THR A 26 10.38 24.86 14.11
C THR A 26 9.41 26.05 14.09
N VAL A 27 9.54 26.91 13.08
CA VAL A 27 8.61 28.03 12.82
C VAL A 27 7.20 27.54 12.48
N ARG A 28 6.19 28.37 12.75
CA ARG A 28 4.77 28.08 12.46
C ARG A 28 4.52 27.87 10.97
N ALA A 29 3.67 26.89 10.64
CA ALA A 29 3.21 26.60 9.30
C ALA A 29 2.08 27.57 8.88
N GLY A 30 2.46 28.77 8.44
CA GLY A 30 1.50 29.81 8.05
C GLY A 30 0.60 30.20 9.23
N SER A 31 -0.72 30.07 9.07
CA SER A 31 -1.69 30.35 10.14
C SER A 31 -1.91 29.18 11.11
N LEU A 32 -1.32 28.01 10.87
CA LEU A 32 -1.48 26.87 11.76
C LEU A 32 -0.74 27.11 13.09
N GLU A 33 -1.29 26.58 14.19
CA GLU A 33 -0.62 26.54 15.49
C GLU A 33 0.61 25.60 15.47
N TRP A 34 0.64 24.67 14.53
CA TRP A 34 1.74 23.73 14.37
C TRP A 34 2.93 24.33 13.64
N SER A 35 4.12 23.85 13.98
CA SER A 35 5.32 24.14 13.22
C SER A 35 5.29 23.45 11.85
N CYS A 36 6.08 23.95 10.91
CA CYS A 36 6.30 23.30 9.62
C CYS A 36 6.70 21.83 9.79
N TRP A 37 7.55 21.53 10.78
CA TRP A 37 7.94 20.17 11.11
C TRP A 37 6.75 19.31 11.56
N THR A 38 5.96 19.79 12.52
CA THR A 38 4.83 19.02 13.06
C THR A 38 3.78 18.74 11.98
N THR A 39 3.48 19.73 11.13
CA THR A 39 2.56 19.55 10.00
C THR A 39 3.08 18.50 9.01
N ALA A 40 4.36 18.57 8.62
CA ALA A 40 4.93 17.59 7.71
C ALA A 40 4.98 16.17 8.32
N ALA A 41 5.37 16.05 9.59
CA ALA A 41 5.38 14.77 10.29
C ALA A 41 3.98 14.14 10.38
N HIS A 42 2.95 14.96 10.60
CA HIS A 42 1.56 14.49 10.60
C HIS A 42 1.14 13.95 9.22
N VAL A 43 1.43 14.69 8.15
CA VAL A 43 1.12 14.22 6.79
C VAL A 43 1.86 12.91 6.46
N ALA A 44 3.14 12.79 6.84
CA ALA A 44 3.89 11.55 6.66
C ALA A 44 3.28 10.37 7.44
N HIS A 45 2.81 10.62 8.67
CA HIS A 45 2.12 9.61 9.47
C HIS A 45 0.82 9.15 8.79
N ASP A 46 0.00 10.07 8.29
CA ASP A 46 -1.25 9.74 7.60
C ASP A 46 -0.99 8.90 6.34
N LEU A 47 0.01 9.26 5.55
CA LEU A 47 0.42 8.50 4.37
C LEU A 47 0.86 7.08 4.74
N PHE A 48 1.62 6.92 5.83
CA PHE A 48 2.01 5.61 6.33
C PHE A 48 0.79 4.78 6.78
N ALA A 49 -0.12 5.38 7.54
CA ALA A 49 -1.34 4.72 8.00
C ALA A 49 -2.21 4.25 6.82
N TYR A 50 -2.34 5.07 5.78
CA TYR A 50 -3.07 4.68 4.57
C TYR A 50 -2.38 3.58 3.77
N ALA A 51 -1.05 3.61 3.66
CA ALA A 51 -0.29 2.54 3.02
C ALA A 51 -0.54 1.19 3.73
N ALA A 52 -0.48 1.19 5.07
CA ALA A 52 -0.75 0.00 5.87
C ALA A 52 -2.17 -0.54 5.65
N GLN A 53 -3.20 0.33 5.72
CA GLN A 53 -4.60 -0.08 5.51
C GLN A 53 -4.83 -0.72 4.14
N VAL A 54 -4.28 -0.13 3.07
CA VAL A 54 -4.45 -0.67 1.71
C VAL A 54 -3.69 -1.99 1.55
N ALA A 55 -2.51 -2.12 2.16
CA ALA A 55 -1.74 -3.36 2.15
C ALA A 55 -2.48 -4.50 2.89
N ASP A 56 -3.03 -4.22 4.07
CA ASP A 56 -3.75 -5.19 4.89
C ASP A 56 -5.05 -5.66 4.22
N LEU A 57 -5.85 -4.73 3.69
CA LEU A 57 -7.06 -5.10 2.94
C LEU A 57 -6.72 -5.96 1.71
N SER A 58 -5.64 -5.65 1.01
CA SER A 58 -5.18 -6.45 -0.13
C SER A 58 -4.75 -7.86 0.31
N ALA A 59 -4.08 -7.97 1.46
CA ALA A 59 -3.68 -9.26 2.03
C ALA A 59 -4.91 -10.10 2.44
N LEU A 60 -5.91 -9.48 3.08
CA LEU A 60 -7.16 -10.15 3.47
C LEU A 60 -7.96 -10.64 2.26
N VAL A 61 -8.11 -9.80 1.24
CA VAL A 61 -8.81 -10.18 -0.01
C VAL A 61 -8.07 -11.33 -0.70
N LEU A 62 -6.75 -11.26 -0.78
CA LEU A 62 -5.95 -12.33 -1.37
C LEU A 62 -6.11 -13.64 -0.59
N ALA A 63 -5.96 -13.62 0.73
CA ALA A 63 -6.11 -14.80 1.58
C ALA A 63 -7.52 -15.40 1.49
N ARG A 64 -8.54 -14.56 1.34
CA ARG A 64 -9.93 -15.02 1.24
C ARG A 64 -10.27 -15.61 -0.12
N LEU A 65 -9.84 -14.99 -1.21
CA LEU A 65 -10.16 -15.46 -2.56
C LEU A 65 -9.26 -16.61 -3.01
N PHE A 66 -8.02 -16.64 -2.52
CA PHE A 66 -6.98 -17.61 -2.86
C PHE A 66 -6.26 -18.08 -1.59
N PRO A 67 -6.84 -19.02 -0.83
CA PRO A 67 -6.26 -19.50 0.43
C PRO A 67 -4.85 -20.10 0.26
N ASP A 68 -4.59 -20.67 -0.92
CA ASP A 68 -3.29 -21.26 -1.27
C ASP A 68 -2.29 -20.24 -1.87
N ALA A 69 -2.62 -18.94 -1.85
CA ALA A 69 -1.71 -17.92 -2.33
C ALA A 69 -0.44 -17.86 -1.47
N PRO A 70 0.75 -17.66 -2.08
CA PRO A 70 1.98 -17.54 -1.33
C PRO A 70 1.91 -16.35 -0.35
N ALA A 71 2.28 -16.61 0.90
CA ALA A 71 2.28 -15.59 1.96
C ALA A 71 3.44 -14.58 1.80
N ALA A 72 4.51 -14.96 1.12
CA ALA A 72 5.69 -14.15 0.88
C ALA A 72 5.66 -13.46 -0.49
N GLY A 73 6.21 -12.24 -0.55
CA GLY A 73 6.32 -11.42 -1.76
C GLY A 73 5.27 -10.31 -1.87
N PRO A 74 5.39 -9.42 -2.86
CA PRO A 74 4.41 -8.35 -3.09
C PRO A 74 3.00 -8.92 -3.36
N ARG A 75 1.99 -8.36 -2.70
CA ARG A 75 0.59 -8.80 -2.87
C ARG A 75 0.09 -8.73 -4.32
N PRO A 76 0.45 -7.72 -5.14
CA PRO A 76 0.08 -7.71 -6.55
C PRO A 76 0.62 -8.92 -7.32
N ASP A 77 1.87 -9.32 -7.08
CA ASP A 77 2.50 -10.44 -7.77
C ASP A 77 1.87 -11.77 -7.36
N ALA A 78 1.60 -11.94 -6.06
CA ALA A 78 0.92 -13.11 -5.53
C ALA A 78 -0.52 -13.25 -6.08
N LEU A 79 -1.22 -12.13 -6.29
CA LEU A 79 -2.55 -12.12 -6.91
C LEU A 79 -2.48 -12.49 -8.40
N LEU A 80 -1.54 -11.89 -9.16
CA LEU A 80 -1.35 -12.19 -10.58
C LEU A 80 -0.97 -13.65 -10.81
N TRP A 81 -0.10 -14.21 -9.97
CA TRP A 81 0.25 -15.63 -10.03
C TRP A 81 -0.94 -16.52 -9.68
N SER A 82 -1.67 -16.21 -8.60
CA SER A 82 -2.85 -16.97 -8.17
C SER A 82 -3.94 -17.04 -9.24
N ALA A 83 -4.11 -15.98 -10.04
CA ALA A 83 -5.05 -15.88 -11.14
C ALA A 83 -4.47 -16.33 -12.52
N GLY A 84 -3.33 -17.03 -12.53
CA GLY A 84 -2.70 -17.56 -13.74
C GLY A 84 -2.24 -16.51 -14.76
N ARG A 85 -2.06 -15.25 -14.32
CA ARG A 85 -1.67 -14.13 -15.20
C ARG A 85 -0.15 -13.96 -15.30
N ALA A 86 0.61 -14.36 -14.29
CA ALA A 86 2.08 -14.22 -14.26
C ALA A 86 2.77 -15.42 -13.60
N ALA A 87 4.08 -15.57 -13.85
CA ALA A 87 4.97 -16.43 -13.07
C ALA A 87 5.55 -15.64 -11.88
N LEU A 88 6.09 -16.35 -10.88
CA LEU A 88 6.96 -15.79 -9.83
C LEU A 88 8.39 -16.30 -10.06
N PRO A 89 9.43 -15.68 -9.46
CA PRO A 89 10.83 -16.08 -9.67
C PRO A 89 11.07 -17.59 -9.54
N ASP A 90 10.47 -18.23 -8.54
CA ASP A 90 10.63 -19.67 -8.28
C ASP A 90 9.37 -20.51 -8.59
N ARG A 91 8.36 -19.93 -9.26
CA ARG A 91 7.10 -20.63 -9.53
C ARG A 91 6.62 -20.36 -10.95
N PRO A 92 6.50 -21.39 -11.81
CA PRO A 92 5.95 -21.20 -13.14
C PRO A 92 4.50 -20.68 -13.05
N ARG A 93 4.06 -20.01 -14.11
CA ARG A 93 2.69 -19.50 -14.22
C ARG A 93 1.70 -20.67 -14.11
N ARG A 94 0.67 -20.51 -13.28
CA ARG A 94 -0.43 -21.48 -13.17
C ARG A 94 -1.21 -21.55 -14.48
N THR A 95 -1.39 -22.77 -15.00
CA THR A 95 -2.27 -23.04 -16.15
C THR A 95 -3.69 -23.39 -15.72
N THR A 96 -3.86 -23.88 -14.49
CA THR A 96 -5.15 -24.15 -13.85
C THR A 96 -5.27 -23.34 -12.56
N TRP A 97 -6.42 -22.69 -12.39
CA TRP A 97 -6.70 -21.85 -11.22
C TRP A 97 -8.22 -21.73 -11.01
N SER A 98 -8.60 -21.51 -9.75
CA SER A 98 -9.95 -21.13 -9.34
C SER A 98 -9.84 -20.16 -8.17
N TRP A 99 -10.90 -19.39 -7.93
CA TRP A 99 -11.03 -18.51 -6.78
C TRP A 99 -12.25 -18.88 -5.92
N GLN A 100 -12.22 -18.55 -4.65
CA GLN A 100 -13.36 -18.77 -3.75
C GLN A 100 -14.27 -17.54 -3.70
N ALA A 101 -15.02 -17.31 -4.78
CA ALA A 101 -15.93 -16.15 -4.87
C ALA A 101 -17.19 -16.30 -4.00
N ALA A 102 -17.67 -17.54 -3.79
CA ALA A 102 -18.81 -17.80 -2.92
C ALA A 102 -18.40 -17.70 -1.45
N LEU A 103 -19.32 -17.22 -0.60
CA LEU A 103 -19.20 -17.42 0.85
C LEU A 103 -19.25 -18.93 1.14
N PRO A 104 -18.47 -19.44 2.11
CA PRO A 104 -18.64 -20.82 2.56
C PRO A 104 -20.12 -21.02 2.88
N GLN A 105 -20.72 -22.07 2.33
CA GLN A 105 -22.02 -22.50 2.80
C GLN A 105 -21.77 -23.04 4.22
N ASP A 106 -22.37 -22.42 5.24
CA ASP A 106 -22.30 -22.95 6.60
C ASP A 106 -22.77 -24.41 6.56
N GLY A 107 -21.91 -25.32 7.03
CA GLY A 107 -22.17 -26.77 7.06
C GLY A 107 -22.89 -27.20 8.31
#